data_AF-A0A8T1SCW6-F1
#
_entry.id   AF-A0A8T1SCW6-F1
#
_cell.length_a   1.000
_cell.length_b   1.000
_cell.length_c   1.000
_cell.angle_alpha   90.00
_cell.angle_beta   90.00
_cell.angle_gamma   90.00
#
_symmetry.space_group_name_H-M   'P 1'
#
loop_
_entity.id
_entity.type
_entity.pdbx_description
1 polymer ?
#
loop_
_entity_poly.entity_id
_entity_poly.type
_entity_poly.pdbx_seq_one_letter_code
_entity_poly.pdbx_strand_id
1 'polypeptide(L)'
;PNGIVNLYRLFSNSTRGTDVVLSEGTATQQTIHGLKPFTTYAVGVEACTCFNCCTKGPVAQLTTQPAPPSQQPPPHIHTITSRTAFFQWNAPRSPNGIVESYELHMY
;
A
#
# COMPACT_ATOMS: atom_id res chain seq x y z
N PRO A 1 -1.94 19.08 23.43
CA PRO A 1 -1.88 20.52 23.08
C PRO A 1 -2.84 21.33 23.97
N ASN A 2 -2.38 22.45 24.54
CA ASN A 2 -3.17 23.29 25.44
C ASN A 2 -3.83 24.45 24.66
N GLY A 3 -4.80 24.14 23.79
CA GLY A 3 -5.51 25.12 22.96
C GLY A 3 -6.44 24.46 21.93
N ILE A 4 -7.18 25.28 21.16
CA ILE A 4 -8.03 24.80 20.06
C ILE A 4 -7.13 24.30 18.92
N VAL A 5 -7.36 23.06 18.48
CA VAL A 5 -6.64 22.49 17.33
C VAL A 5 -7.28 22.98 16.05
N ASN A 6 -6.49 23.61 15.19
CA ASN A 6 -6.97 24.17 13.93
C ASN A 6 -6.58 23.31 12.72
N LEU A 7 -5.62 22.39 12.88
CA LEU A 7 -5.13 21.53 11.80
C LEU A 7 -4.66 20.18 12.33
N TYR A 8 -5.02 19.12 11.60
CA TYR A 8 -4.52 17.77 11.77
C TYR A 8 -3.76 17.34 10.51
N ARG A 9 -2.56 16.81 10.71
CA ARG A 9 -1.72 16.24 9.65
C ARG A 9 -1.53 14.75 9.91
N LEU A 10 -1.80 13.94 8.89
CA LEU A 10 -1.42 12.53 8.89
C LEU A 10 -0.03 12.43 8.28
N PHE A 11 0.90 11.79 8.97
CA PHE A 11 2.25 11.57 8.47
C PHE A 11 2.59 10.09 8.45
N SER A 12 3.42 9.68 7.50
CA SER A 12 4.04 8.35 7.49
C SER A 12 5.52 8.46 7.82
N ASN A 13 5.98 7.63 8.74
CA ASN A 13 7.39 7.55 9.05
C ASN A 13 8.09 6.72 7.96
N SER A 14 8.83 7.40 7.07
CA SER A 14 9.62 6.73 6.04
C SER A 14 10.85 6.10 6.68
N THR A 15 11.25 4.92 6.22
CA THR A 15 12.49 4.23 6.66
C THR A 15 13.77 5.06 6.43
N ARG A 16 13.67 6.16 5.68
CA ARG A 16 14.73 7.15 5.44
C ARG A 16 14.80 8.26 6.50
N GLY A 17 14.03 8.18 7.59
CA GLY A 17 14.06 9.15 8.69
C GLY A 17 13.39 10.50 8.39
N THR A 18 12.66 10.60 7.27
CA THR A 18 11.85 11.78 6.93
C THR A 18 10.37 11.42 7.03
N ASP A 19 9.64 12.18 7.84
CA ASP A 19 8.19 12.07 7.90
C ASP A 19 7.59 12.63 6.62
N VAL A 20 6.75 11.84 5.95
CA VAL A 20 6.02 12.26 4.75
C VAL A 20 4.61 12.61 5.16
N VAL A 21 4.17 13.84 4.87
CA VAL A 21 2.77 14.25 5.09
C VAL A 21 1.90 13.54 4.05
N LEU A 22 0.95 12.74 4.51
CA LEU A 22 0.01 11.97 3.69
C LEU A 22 -1.27 12.75 3.40
N SER A 23 -1.74 13.54 4.38
CA SER A 23 -2.98 14.31 4.30
C SER A 23 -2.98 15.41 5.35
N GLU A 24 -3.65 16.51 5.06
CA GLU A 24 -3.86 17.63 5.97
C GLU A 24 -5.34 18.03 5.96
N GLY A 25 -5.87 18.39 7.13
CA GLY A 25 -7.28 18.78 7.24
C GLY A 25 -7.65 19.23 8.65
N THR A 26 -8.81 19.85 8.79
CA THR A 26 -9.31 20.35 10.07
C THR A 26 -10.18 19.34 10.81
N ALA A 27 -10.65 18.31 10.11
CA ALA A 27 -11.44 17.22 10.68
C ALA A 27 -10.54 16.19 11.40
N THR A 28 -11.11 15.59 12.45
CA THR A 28 -10.49 14.49 13.20
C THR A 28 -10.53 13.14 12.48
N GLN A 29 -11.18 13.10 11.31
CA GLN A 29 -11.22 11.95 10.41
C GLN A 29 -10.83 12.41 9.00
N GLN A 30 -9.93 11.68 8.37
CA GLN A 30 -9.48 11.93 7.00
C GLN A 30 -9.25 10.58 6.30
N THR A 31 -9.38 10.57 4.97
CA THR A 31 -9.16 9.39 4.14
C THR A 31 -7.89 9.58 3.32
N ILE A 32 -6.96 8.62 3.42
CA ILE A 32 -5.73 8.62 2.63
C ILE A 32 -5.96 7.78 1.37
N HIS A 33 -5.61 8.35 0.22
CA HIS A 33 -5.78 7.71 -1.08
C HIS A 33 -4.43 7.34 -1.72
N GLY A 34 -4.45 6.49 -2.74
CA GLY A 34 -3.23 6.13 -3.50
C GLY A 34 -2.28 5.17 -2.78
N LEU A 35 -2.77 4.46 -1.75
CA LEU A 35 -1.99 3.43 -1.06
C LEU A 35 -1.84 2.16 -1.91
N LYS A 36 -0.75 1.44 -1.73
CA LYS A 36 -0.52 0.15 -2.39
C LYS A 36 -1.28 -0.95 -1.65
N PRO A 37 -1.92 -1.89 -2.36
CA PRO A 37 -2.55 -3.06 -1.75
C PRO A 37 -1.54 -3.91 -0.97
N PHE A 38 -2.04 -4.66 0.01
CA PHE A 38 -1.26 -5.59 0.83
C PHE A 38 0.09 -5.03 1.32
N THR A 39 0.13 -3.75 1.69
CA THR A 39 1.34 -3.06 2.13
C THR A 39 1.12 -2.51 3.54
N THR A 40 2.13 -2.70 4.41
CA THR A 40 2.12 -2.16 5.78
C THR A 40 2.62 -0.72 5.77
N TYR A 41 1.80 0.19 6.28
CA TYR A 41 2.11 1.59 6.48
C TYR A 41 2.19 1.90 7.98
N ALA A 42 3.13 2.77 8.36
CA ALA A 42 3.19 3.35 9.69
C ALA A 42 2.66 4.78 9.60
N VAL A 43 1.55 5.07 10.26
CA VAL A 43 0.82 6.36 10.18
C VAL A 43 0.68 6.98 11.56
N GLY A 44 1.10 8.24 11.70
CA GLY A 44 0.91 9.06 12.89
C GLY A 44 0.03 10.26 12.60
N VAL A 45 -0.49 10.87 13.67
CA VAL A 45 -1.27 12.10 13.60
C VAL A 45 -0.53 13.21 14.32
N GLU A 46 -0.42 14.37 13.69
CA GLU A 46 0.11 15.60 14.27
C GLU A 46 -1.02 16.61 14.39
N ALA A 47 -1.20 17.19 15.58
CA ALA A 47 -2.20 18.22 15.84
C ALA A 47 -1.53 19.57 16.06
N CYS A 48 -1.99 20.60 15.34
CA CYS A 48 -1.43 21.95 15.38
C CYS A 48 -2.45 22.97 15.89
N THR A 49 -2.07 23.78 16.89
CA THR A 49 -2.90 24.89 17.39
C THR A 49 -2.52 26.23 16.76
N CYS A 50 -1.27 26.37 16.28
CA CYS A 50 -0.72 27.55 15.62
C CYS A 50 0.32 27.12 14.57
N PHE A 51 0.82 28.05 13.73
CA PHE A 51 1.75 27.75 12.62
C PHE A 51 3.02 26.98 13.05
N ASN A 52 3.40 27.06 14.33
CA ASN A 52 4.57 26.36 14.88
C ASN A 52 4.26 25.60 16.19
N CYS A 53 2.99 25.35 16.50
CA CYS A 53 2.54 24.71 17.74
C CYS A 53 1.95 23.33 17.44
N CYS A 54 2.76 22.45 16.86
CA CYS A 54 2.35 21.11 16.46
C CYS A 54 2.87 20.06 17.45
N THR A 55 2.07 19.02 17.70
CA THR A 55 2.48 17.88 18.52
C THR A 55 2.13 16.59 17.82
N LYS A 56 3.12 15.72 17.68
CA LYS A 56 2.96 14.38 17.10
C LYS A 56 2.45 13.40 18.14
N GLY A 57 1.43 12.65 17.77
CA GLY A 57 0.94 11.50 18.53
C GLY A 57 1.74 10.23 18.24
N PRO A 58 1.35 9.10 18.86
CA PRO A 58 1.94 7.80 18.55
C PRO A 58 1.66 7.39 17.09
N VAL A 59 2.57 6.60 16.54
CA VAL A 59 2.42 6.00 15.21
C VAL A 59 1.73 4.65 15.34
N ALA A 60 0.71 4.42 14.52
CA ALA A 60 0.05 3.14 14.38
C ALA A 60 0.48 2.46 13.08
N GLN A 61 0.68 1.14 13.11
CA GLN A 61 0.87 0.36 11.90
C GLN A 61 -0.45 -0.20 11.40
N LEU A 62 -0.67 -0.09 10.09
CA LEU A 62 -1.85 -0.60 9.42
C LEU A 62 -1.44 -1.28 8.13
N THR A 63 -2.09 -2.39 7.81
CA THR A 63 -1.89 -3.10 6.55
C THR A 63 -3.14 -2.92 5.70
N THR A 64 -2.95 -2.43 4.47
CA THR A 64 -4.05 -2.30 3.51
C THR A 64 -4.58 -3.67 3.09
N GLN A 65 -5.85 -3.73 2.70
CA GLN A 65 -6.46 -4.97 2.21
C GLN A 65 -5.74 -5.50 0.95
N PRO A 66 -5.82 -6.82 0.70
CA PRO A 66 -5.39 -7.41 -0.56
C PRO A 66 -6.25 -6.89 -1.73
N ALA A 67 -5.70 -6.92 -2.93
CA ALA A 67 -6.41 -6.65 -4.17
C ALA A 67 -6.04 -7.73 -5.22
N PRO A 68 -6.77 -7.84 -6.34
CA PRO A 68 -6.45 -8.80 -7.37
C PRO A 68 -4.99 -8.66 -7.87
N PRO A 69 -4.28 -9.78 -8.10
CA PRO A 69 -2.96 -9.74 -8.68
C PRO A 69 -3.01 -9.11 -10.07
N SER A 70 -1.95 -8.39 -10.41
CA SER A 70 -1.84 -7.69 -11.69
C SER A 70 -0.44 -7.86 -12.27
N GLN A 71 -0.31 -7.58 -13.56
CA GLN A 71 0.95 -7.71 -14.29
C GLN A 71 1.51 -9.13 -14.27
N GLN A 72 0.66 -10.13 -14.48
CA GLN A 72 1.09 -11.50 -14.72
C GLN A 72 1.85 -11.56 -16.06
N PRO A 73 3.13 -11.94 -16.08
CA PRO A 73 3.86 -12.10 -17.33
C PRO A 73 3.31 -13.28 -18.14
N PRO A 74 3.46 -13.26 -19.48
CA PRO A 74 3.03 -14.37 -20.32
C PRO A 74 3.78 -15.65 -19.97
N PRO A 75 3.14 -16.82 -20.10
CA PRO A 75 3.81 -18.10 -19.92
C PRO A 75 4.84 -18.33 -21.03
N HIS A 76 5.96 -18.93 -20.67
CA HIS A 76 6.98 -19.42 -21.57
C HIS A 76 6.69 -20.88 -21.92
N ILE A 77 6.77 -21.18 -23.22
CA ILE A 77 6.62 -22.53 -23.74
C ILE A 77 8.02 -23.14 -23.81
N HIS A 78 8.26 -24.23 -23.09
CA HIS A 78 9.55 -24.92 -23.18
C HIS A 78 9.54 -25.99 -24.26
N THR A 79 8.53 -26.85 -24.26
CA THR A 79 8.44 -27.97 -25.22
C THR A 79 7.01 -28.16 -25.65
N ILE A 80 6.84 -28.39 -26.95
CA ILE A 80 5.58 -28.81 -27.54
C ILE A 80 5.86 -30.10 -28.31
N THR A 81 5.09 -31.13 -28.02
CA THR A 81 4.97 -32.31 -28.83
C THR A 81 3.56 -32.38 -29.42
N SER A 82 3.36 -33.30 -30.35
CA SER A 82 2.04 -33.60 -30.91
C SER A 82 0.94 -34.00 -29.90
N ARG A 83 1.27 -34.29 -28.62
CA ARG A 83 0.29 -34.64 -27.57
C ARG A 83 0.49 -33.93 -26.23
N THR A 84 1.58 -33.18 -26.05
CA THR A 84 1.92 -32.55 -24.77
C THR A 84 2.51 -31.17 -24.99
N ALA A 85 2.26 -30.26 -24.08
CA ALA A 85 2.91 -28.96 -24.04
C ALA A 85 3.34 -28.64 -22.61
N PHE A 86 4.55 -28.14 -22.44
CA PHE A 86 5.08 -27.69 -21.16
C PHE A 86 5.15 -26.18 -21.11
N PHE A 87 4.45 -25.61 -20.14
CA PHE A 87 4.39 -24.18 -19.88
C PHE A 87 5.06 -23.88 -18.54
N GLN A 88 5.82 -22.79 -18.50
CA GLN A 88 6.41 -22.25 -17.29
C GLN A 88 6.11 -20.76 -17.22
N TRP A 89 5.77 -20.24 -16.05
CA TRP A 89 5.52 -18.81 -15.86
C TRP A 89 6.11 -18.33 -14.55
N ASN A 90 6.39 -17.03 -14.51
CA ASN A 90 6.81 -16.36 -13.29
C ASN A 90 5.59 -15.88 -12.50
N ALA A 91 5.78 -15.59 -11.22
CA ALA A 91 4.75 -14.97 -10.39
C ALA A 91 4.36 -13.57 -10.94
N PRO A 92 3.15 -13.06 -10.58
CA PRO A 92 2.75 -11.72 -10.96
C PRO A 92 3.72 -10.69 -10.40
N ARG A 93 4.07 -9.66 -11.18
CA ARG A 93 4.94 -8.58 -10.70
C ARG A 93 4.29 -7.75 -9.60
N SER A 94 2.95 -7.74 -9.56
CA SER A 94 2.18 -7.07 -8.53
C SER A 94 1.15 -8.05 -7.96
N PRO A 95 1.56 -8.95 -7.04
CA PRO A 95 0.66 -9.93 -6.43
C PRO A 95 -0.51 -9.29 -5.68
N ASN A 96 -0.32 -8.08 -5.15
CA ASN A 96 -1.31 -7.33 -4.38
C ASN A 96 -1.92 -8.12 -3.20
N GLY A 97 -1.22 -9.16 -2.74
CA GLY A 97 -1.75 -10.17 -1.83
C GLY A 97 -0.92 -11.45 -1.89
N ILE A 98 -1.43 -12.49 -1.23
CA ILE A 98 -0.90 -13.85 -1.32
C ILE A 98 -1.54 -14.52 -2.54
N VAL A 99 -0.72 -15.12 -3.42
CA VAL A 99 -1.24 -15.85 -4.58
C VAL A 99 -1.67 -17.24 -4.15
N GLU A 100 -2.97 -17.54 -4.28
CA GLU A 100 -3.55 -18.83 -3.87
C GLU A 100 -3.59 -19.87 -5.00
N SER A 101 -3.74 -19.44 -6.26
CA SER A 101 -3.84 -20.34 -7.41
C SER A 101 -3.42 -19.67 -8.72
N TYR A 102 -3.20 -20.49 -9.75
CA TYR A 102 -2.96 -20.06 -11.13
C TYR A 102 -3.92 -20.83 -12.06
N GLU A 103 -4.44 -20.15 -13.07
CA GLU A 103 -5.33 -20.74 -14.08
C GLU A 103 -4.72 -20.53 -15.47
N LEU A 104 -4.70 -21.59 -16.28
CA LEU A 104 -4.15 -21.56 -17.63
C LEU A 104 -5.30 -21.75 -18.64
N HIS A 105 -5.51 -20.75 -19.49
CA HIS A 105 -6.52 -20.80 -20.54
C HIS A 105 -5.84 -21.05 -21.89
N MET A 106 -6.29 -22.08 -22.61
CA MET A 106 -5.86 -22.41 -23.97
C MET A 106 -7.07 -22.24 -24.89
N TYR A 107 -6.90 -21.43 -25.94
CA TYR A 107 -7.92 -21.17 -26.97
C TYR A 107 -7.52 -21.80 -28.31
#